data_AF-A0A966QMM4-F1
#
_entry.id   AF-A0A966QMM4-F1
#
_cell.length_a   1.000
_cell.length_b   1.000
_cell.length_c   1.000
_cell.angle_alpha   90.00
_cell.angle_beta   90.00
_cell.angle_gamma   90.00
#
_symmetry.space_group_name_H-M   'P 1'
#
loop_
_entity.id
_entity.type
_entity.pdbx_description
1 polymer ?
#
loop_
_entity_poly.entity_id
_entity_poly.type
_entity_poly.pdbx_seq_one_letter_code
_entity_poly.pdbx_strand_id
1 'polypeptide(L)'
;MLLLDTVALVLGVLCSPLAQAQQASSFNPTVFPPAELFRQLQLDILACGRENTAATCNKARGVADPLLDHPLLPASCKDNLWNIRERAVVSPTNSYERRERLNREAADVTVLCRPATKPLGSGNSQSQQNTQRQGGLGGFLKGITGNTGEGR
;
A
#
# COMPACT_ATOMS: atom_id res chain seq x y z
N MET A 1 0.54 66.11 16.10
CA MET A 1 0.11 65.84 17.50
C MET A 1 -1.42 65.90 17.49
N LEU A 2 -2.21 64.85 17.73
CA LEU A 2 -2.02 63.58 18.44
C LEU A 2 -3.07 62.57 17.93
N LEU A 3 -2.65 61.29 17.84
CA LEU A 3 -3.32 60.02 18.23
C LEU A 3 -4.76 59.76 17.74
N LEU A 4 -4.96 58.75 16.88
CA LEU A 4 -5.26 57.34 17.21
C LEU A 4 -6.58 57.15 17.97
N ASP A 5 -7.50 56.41 17.32
CA ASP A 5 -8.60 55.58 17.81
C ASP A 5 -9.74 55.70 16.77
N THR A 6 -10.29 54.67 16.14
CA THR A 6 -10.59 53.31 16.60
C THR A 6 -10.75 52.38 15.40
N VAL A 7 -10.16 51.21 15.52
CA VAL A 7 -10.41 49.98 14.78
C VAL A 7 -11.92 49.72 14.66
N ALA A 8 -12.45 49.73 13.43
CA ALA A 8 -13.78 49.21 13.12
C ALA A 8 -13.65 48.10 12.07
N LEU A 9 -13.37 46.90 12.59
CA LEU A 9 -13.87 45.60 12.14
C LEU A 9 -15.07 45.70 11.18
N VAL A 10 -14.87 45.30 9.92
CA VAL A 10 -15.98 44.85 9.06
C VAL A 10 -15.57 43.55 8.37
N LEU A 11 -16.15 42.45 8.89
CA LEU A 11 -16.58 41.21 8.23
C LEU A 11 -15.77 40.75 7.00
N GLY A 12 -15.06 39.61 7.03
CA GLY A 12 -15.60 38.31 7.41
C GLY A 12 -15.99 37.49 6.18
N VAL A 13 -15.02 37.15 5.31
CA VAL A 13 -15.20 36.12 4.27
C VAL A 13 -14.40 34.90 4.68
N LEU A 14 -15.02 34.09 5.54
CA LEU A 14 -14.55 32.75 5.87
C LEU A 14 -14.77 31.87 4.63
N CYS A 15 -13.69 31.62 3.88
CA CYS A 15 -13.66 30.60 2.84
C CYS A 15 -13.65 29.22 3.55
N SER A 16 -14.83 28.65 3.77
CA SER A 16 -14.97 27.33 4.37
C SER A 16 -14.42 26.26 3.43
N PRO A 17 -13.49 25.38 3.86
CA PRO A 17 -13.16 24.21 3.08
C PRO A 17 -14.36 23.26 3.14
N LEU A 18 -14.81 22.81 1.97
CA LEU A 18 -15.75 21.70 1.80
C LEU A 18 -15.21 20.48 2.57
N ALA A 19 -15.71 20.27 3.79
CA ALA A 19 -15.56 19.02 4.51
C ALA A 19 -16.39 17.97 3.76
N GLN A 20 -15.74 17.26 2.84
CA GLN A 20 -16.32 16.06 2.25
C GLN A 20 -16.48 15.04 3.38
N ALA A 21 -17.72 14.87 3.85
CA ALA A 21 -18.07 13.80 4.77
C ALA A 21 -17.66 12.47 4.13
N GLN A 22 -16.58 11.87 4.64
CA GLN A 22 -16.16 10.54 4.23
C GLN A 22 -17.26 9.58 4.67
N GLN A 23 -17.92 8.96 3.71
CA GLN A 23 -18.87 7.88 3.95
C GLN A 23 -18.08 6.72 4.55
N ALA A 24 -18.12 6.61 5.88
CA ALA A 24 -17.67 5.42 6.58
C ALA A 24 -18.65 4.29 6.23
N SER A 25 -18.30 3.50 5.23
CA SER A 25 -19.01 2.25 4.93
C SER A 25 -19.03 1.40 6.19
N SER A 26 -20.22 1.13 6.73
CA SER A 26 -20.37 0.24 7.88
C SER A 26 -19.91 -1.16 7.48
N PHE A 27 -18.70 -1.54 7.92
CA PHE A 27 -18.17 -2.87 7.68
C PHE A 27 -18.90 -3.89 8.56
N ASN A 28 -19.43 -4.94 7.93
CA ASN A 28 -19.91 -6.11 8.65
C ASN A 28 -18.73 -7.09 8.83
N PRO A 29 -18.20 -7.26 10.05
CA PRO A 29 -16.99 -8.07 10.28
C PRO A 29 -17.21 -9.57 10.06
N THR A 30 -18.46 -10.02 9.84
CA THR A 30 -18.79 -11.44 9.69
C THR A 30 -18.69 -11.94 8.24
N VAL A 31 -18.53 -11.04 7.27
CA VAL A 31 -18.51 -11.38 5.84
C VAL A 31 -17.21 -10.91 5.21
N PHE A 32 -16.58 -11.77 4.41
CA PHE A 32 -15.37 -11.38 3.69
C PHE A 32 -15.67 -10.23 2.72
N PRO A 33 -14.86 -9.16 2.66
CA PRO A 33 -15.15 -8.02 1.81
C PRO A 33 -15.19 -8.40 0.31
N PRO A 34 -16.10 -7.80 -0.48
CA PRO A 34 -16.24 -8.16 -1.89
C PRO A 34 -14.97 -7.80 -2.68
N ALA A 35 -14.64 -8.59 -3.70
CA ALA A 35 -13.46 -8.35 -4.55
C ALA A 35 -13.48 -6.94 -5.19
N GLU A 36 -14.66 -6.43 -5.51
CA GLU A 36 -14.84 -5.09 -6.09
C GLU A 36 -14.34 -3.98 -5.17
N LEU A 37 -14.43 -4.17 -3.85
CA LEU A 37 -13.87 -3.21 -2.90
C LEU A 37 -12.35 -3.08 -3.07
N PHE A 38 -11.64 -4.20 -3.17
CA PHE A 38 -10.19 -4.20 -3.36
C PHE A 38 -9.78 -3.69 -4.74
N ARG A 39 -10.62 -3.94 -5.76
CA ARG A 39 -10.44 -3.36 -7.09
C ARG A 39 -10.61 -1.84 -7.07
N GLN A 40 -11.60 -1.32 -6.35
CA GLN A 40 -11.79 0.12 -6.19
C GLN A 40 -10.64 0.75 -5.40
N LEU A 41 -10.19 0.09 -4.32
CA LEU A 41 -9.04 0.52 -3.54
C LEU A 41 -7.77 0.61 -4.40
N GLN A 42 -7.51 -0.37 -5.26
CA GLN A 42 -6.42 -0.33 -6.24
C GLN A 42 -6.49 0.93 -7.13
N LEU A 43 -7.66 1.26 -7.66
CA LEU A 43 -7.84 2.45 -8.48
C LEU A 43 -7.62 3.75 -7.69
N ASP A 44 -8.08 3.79 -6.44
CA ASP A 44 -7.89 4.94 -5.55
C ASP A 44 -6.40 5.16 -5.20
N ILE A 45 -5.63 4.08 -5.00
CA ILE A 45 -4.18 4.15 -4.78
C ILE A 45 -3.48 4.69 -6.04
N LEU A 46 -3.85 4.19 -7.22
CA LEU A 46 -3.31 4.68 -8.50
C LEU A 46 -3.64 6.16 -8.73
N ALA A 47 -4.85 6.60 -8.34
CA ALA A 47 -5.22 8.01 -8.38
C ALA A 47 -4.34 8.87 -7.46
N CYS A 48 -4.08 8.43 -6.22
CA CYS A 48 -3.13 9.10 -5.32
C CYS A 48 -1.71 9.17 -5.88
N GLY A 49 -1.26 8.13 -6.58
CA GLY A 49 0.02 8.14 -7.29
C GLY A 49 0.04 9.16 -8.43
N ARG A 50 -1.00 9.21 -9.25
CA ARG A 50 -1.08 10.11 -10.41
C ARG A 50 -1.24 11.57 -10.02
N GLU A 51 -2.14 11.85 -9.08
CA GLU A 51 -2.60 13.21 -8.77
C GLU A 51 -1.86 13.83 -7.58
N ASN A 52 -1.41 13.02 -6.61
CA ASN A 52 -0.72 13.49 -5.40
C ASN A 52 -1.50 14.61 -4.67
N THR A 53 -2.82 14.50 -4.62
CA THR A 53 -3.71 15.45 -3.94
C THR A 53 -4.19 14.87 -2.62
N ALA A 54 -4.52 15.74 -1.66
CA ALA A 54 -5.07 15.29 -0.38
C ALA A 54 -6.36 14.49 -0.58
N ALA A 55 -7.22 14.91 -1.52
CA ALA A 55 -8.48 14.22 -1.81
C ALA A 55 -8.26 12.76 -2.26
N THR A 56 -7.39 12.53 -3.25
CA THR A 56 -7.16 11.17 -3.78
C THR A 56 -6.44 10.28 -2.79
N CYS A 57 -5.44 10.82 -2.09
CA CYS A 57 -4.67 10.07 -1.11
C CYS A 57 -5.49 9.74 0.15
N ASN A 58 -6.30 10.69 0.65
CA ASN A 58 -7.19 10.43 1.78
C ASN A 58 -8.30 9.43 1.44
N LYS A 59 -8.76 9.38 0.18
CA LYS A 59 -9.73 8.37 -0.25
C LYS A 59 -9.15 6.96 -0.14
N ALA A 60 -7.95 6.73 -0.66
CA ALA A 60 -7.26 5.44 -0.55
C ALA A 60 -7.04 5.03 0.93
N ARG A 61 -6.57 5.97 1.76
CA ARG A 61 -6.37 5.74 3.20
C ARG A 61 -7.67 5.44 3.93
N GLY A 62 -8.72 6.21 3.67
CA GLY A 62 -10.02 6.05 4.33
C GLY A 62 -10.69 4.70 4.04
N VAL A 63 -10.39 4.09 2.89
CA VAL A 63 -10.83 2.72 2.57
C VAL A 63 -9.93 1.68 3.25
N ALA A 64 -8.61 1.89 3.27
CA ALA A 64 -7.65 0.94 3.85
C ALA A 64 -7.73 0.85 5.38
N ASP A 65 -7.90 1.98 6.08
CA ASP A 65 -7.93 2.07 7.55
C ASP A 65 -8.92 1.08 8.20
N PRO A 66 -10.23 1.08 7.88
CA PRO A 66 -11.19 0.18 8.51
C PRO A 66 -10.98 -1.30 8.15
N LEU A 67 -10.27 -1.61 7.07
CA LEU A 67 -9.98 -2.98 6.65
C LEU A 67 -8.91 -3.65 7.53
N LEU A 68 -8.04 -2.88 8.20
CA LEU A 68 -6.98 -3.43 9.06
C LEU A 68 -7.55 -4.26 10.22
N ASP A 69 -8.69 -3.83 10.76
CA ASP A 69 -9.36 -4.49 11.89
C ASP A 69 -10.23 -5.68 11.46
N HIS A 70 -10.31 -5.99 10.17
CA HIS A 70 -11.20 -7.03 9.66
C HIS A 70 -10.68 -8.44 10.03
N PRO A 71 -11.46 -9.28 10.75
CA PRO A 71 -10.95 -10.56 11.28
C PRO A 71 -10.71 -11.62 10.19
N LEU A 72 -11.45 -11.55 9.08
CA LEU A 72 -11.35 -12.53 7.99
C LEU A 72 -10.26 -12.23 6.95
N LEU A 73 -9.53 -11.11 7.08
CA LEU A 73 -8.46 -10.80 6.12
C LEU A 73 -7.16 -11.54 6.47
N PRO A 74 -6.48 -12.14 5.47
CA PRO A 74 -5.17 -12.72 5.68
C PRO A 74 -4.16 -11.68 6.21
N ALA A 75 -3.19 -12.13 7.00
CA ALA A 75 -2.13 -11.24 7.53
C ALA A 75 -1.40 -10.48 6.41
N SER A 76 -1.07 -11.14 5.30
CA SER A 76 -0.41 -10.50 4.15
C SER A 76 -1.26 -9.40 3.49
N CYS A 77 -2.58 -9.56 3.46
CA CYS A 77 -3.48 -8.50 3.00
C CYS A 77 -3.42 -7.31 3.97
N LYS A 78 -3.44 -7.56 5.28
CA LYS A 78 -3.34 -6.49 6.29
C LYS A 78 -2.01 -5.75 6.22
N ASP A 79 -0.90 -6.45 5.99
CA ASP A 79 0.42 -5.82 5.82
C ASP A 79 0.45 -4.87 4.62
N ASN A 80 -0.17 -5.29 3.50
CA ASN A 80 -0.31 -4.42 2.33
C ASN A 80 -1.24 -3.23 2.64
N LEU A 81 -2.40 -3.45 3.26
CA LEU A 81 -3.30 -2.37 3.68
C LEU A 81 -2.61 -1.36 4.59
N TRP A 82 -1.74 -1.81 5.49
CA TRP A 82 -0.91 -0.96 6.32
C TRP A 82 0.07 -0.14 5.48
N ASN A 83 0.76 -0.76 4.52
CA ASN A 83 1.62 -0.04 3.58
C ASN A 83 0.83 1.00 2.77
N ILE A 84 -0.35 0.65 2.25
CA ILE A 84 -1.22 1.58 1.53
C ILE A 84 -1.56 2.77 2.40
N ARG A 85 -2.03 2.53 3.63
CA ARG A 85 -2.34 3.57 4.61
C ARG A 85 -1.15 4.50 4.79
N GLU A 86 0.02 3.98 5.15
CA GLU A 86 1.20 4.79 5.46
C GLU A 86 1.74 5.55 4.24
N ARG A 87 1.62 4.98 3.04
CA ARG A 87 2.28 5.48 1.83
C ARG A 87 1.40 6.36 0.96
N ALA A 88 0.08 6.19 1.02
CA ALA A 88 -0.89 7.00 0.29
C ALA A 88 -1.08 8.37 0.99
N VAL A 89 0.01 9.12 1.10
CA VAL A 89 0.06 10.47 1.68
C VAL A 89 0.60 11.45 0.65
N VAL A 90 0.17 12.70 0.74
CA VAL A 90 0.65 13.77 -0.14
C VAL A 90 2.15 13.98 0.09
N SER A 91 2.91 14.04 -1.00
CA SER A 91 4.33 14.39 -0.99
C SER A 91 4.51 15.81 -1.54
N PRO A 92 5.51 16.58 -1.08
CA PRO A 92 5.85 17.88 -1.69
C PRO A 92 6.23 17.74 -3.17
N THR A 93 6.81 16.59 -3.56
CA THR A 93 7.18 16.28 -4.94
C THR A 93 6.62 14.92 -5.35
N ASN A 94 5.92 14.84 -6.49
CA ASN A 94 5.39 13.57 -7.00
C ASN A 94 6.43 12.81 -7.83
N SER A 95 7.47 12.29 -7.16
CA SER A 95 8.58 11.58 -7.82
C SER A 95 8.16 10.24 -8.44
N TYR A 96 8.94 9.77 -9.41
CA TYR A 96 8.71 8.46 -10.03
C TYR A 96 8.74 7.32 -9.01
N GLU A 97 9.69 7.33 -8.08
CA GLU A 97 9.87 6.32 -7.05
C GLU A 97 8.65 6.26 -6.11
N ARG A 98 8.07 7.42 -5.78
CA ARG A 98 6.82 7.48 -5.00
C ARG A 98 5.68 6.81 -5.76
N ARG A 99 5.50 7.18 -7.04
CA ARG A 99 4.45 6.64 -7.90
C ARG A 99 4.59 5.13 -8.06
N GLU A 100 5.81 4.67 -8.29
CA GLU A 100 6.11 3.25 -8.48
C GLU A 100 5.87 2.43 -7.20
N ARG A 101 6.20 2.97 -6.03
CA ARG A 101 5.81 2.33 -4.75
C ARG A 101 4.29 2.17 -4.66
N LEU A 102 3.52 3.22 -4.93
CA LEU A 102 2.05 3.15 -4.90
C LEU A 102 1.50 2.18 -5.96
N ASN A 103 2.08 2.12 -7.16
CA ASN A 103 1.68 1.16 -8.19
C ASN A 103 1.85 -0.29 -7.73
N ARG A 104 2.93 -0.59 -6.99
CA ARG A 104 3.17 -1.93 -6.44
C ARG A 104 2.15 -2.30 -5.37
N GLU A 105 1.92 -1.41 -4.39
CA GLU A 105 0.90 -1.67 -3.37
C GLU A 105 -0.50 -1.86 -4.02
N ALA A 106 -0.80 -1.07 -5.04
CA ALA A 106 -2.04 -1.17 -5.82
C ALA A 106 -2.14 -2.50 -6.59
N ALA A 107 -1.05 -3.00 -7.19
CA ALA A 107 -1.05 -4.30 -7.86
C ALA A 107 -1.30 -5.44 -6.84
N ASP A 108 -0.60 -5.37 -5.71
CA ASP A 108 -0.60 -6.42 -4.70
C ASP A 108 -1.95 -6.53 -3.96
N VAL A 109 -2.73 -5.45 -3.83
CA VAL A 109 -3.96 -5.49 -3.03
C VAL A 109 -4.96 -6.52 -3.57
N THR A 110 -5.11 -6.62 -4.90
CA THR A 110 -6.00 -7.60 -5.53
C THR A 110 -5.48 -9.03 -5.49
N VAL A 111 -4.17 -9.22 -5.31
CA VAL A 111 -3.53 -10.54 -5.24
C VAL A 111 -3.56 -11.08 -3.82
N LEU A 112 -3.32 -10.22 -2.84
CA LEU A 112 -3.18 -10.57 -1.43
C LEU A 112 -4.53 -10.57 -0.69
N CYS A 113 -5.43 -9.63 -1.01
CA CYS A 113 -6.72 -9.50 -0.34
C CYS A 113 -7.80 -10.35 -0.99
N ARG A 114 -7.67 -11.66 -0.79
CA ARG A 114 -8.63 -12.68 -1.22
C ARG A 114 -8.92 -13.67 -0.11
N PRO A 115 -10.06 -14.37 -0.13
CA PRO A 115 -10.36 -15.40 0.86
C PRO A 115 -9.23 -16.43 0.92
N ALA A 116 -8.84 -16.83 2.14
CA ALA A 116 -7.89 -17.92 2.29
C ALA A 116 -8.48 -19.20 1.69
N THR A 117 -7.79 -19.82 0.74
CA THR A 117 -8.22 -21.07 0.09
C THR A 117 -8.02 -22.30 0.98
N LYS A 118 -7.42 -22.13 2.16
CA LYS A 118 -7.19 -23.20 3.14
C LYS A 118 -8.01 -22.89 4.39
N PRO A 119 -8.86 -23.81 4.88
CA PRO A 119 -9.50 -23.63 6.18
C PRO A 119 -8.41 -23.46 7.24
N LEU A 120 -8.62 -22.52 8.15
CA LEU A 120 -7.78 -22.29 9.33
C LEU A 120 -7.90 -23.51 10.25
N GLY A 121 -7.20 -24.59 9.89
CA GLY A 121 -6.98 -25.77 10.72
C GLY A 121 -5.81 -25.52 11.66
N SER A 122 -6.07 -25.69 12.95
CA SER A 122 -5.17 -25.59 14.09
C SER A 122 -3.74 -26.11 13.88
N GLY A 123 -2.76 -25.40 14.47
CA GLY A 123 -1.54 -26.00 15.04
C GLY A 123 -0.24 -25.84 14.25
N ASN A 124 0.73 -25.19 14.90
CA ASN A 124 2.17 -25.13 14.62
C ASN A 124 2.68 -24.43 13.35
N SER A 125 2.84 -23.11 13.45
CA SER A 125 3.96 -22.41 12.79
C SER A 125 5.21 -22.54 13.67
N GLN A 126 5.89 -23.70 13.60
CA GLN A 126 7.29 -23.76 13.98
C GLN A 126 8.15 -23.28 12.81
N SER A 127 8.93 -22.25 13.11
CA SER A 127 10.10 -21.78 12.39
C SER A 127 10.91 -22.91 11.75
N GLN A 128 11.20 -22.78 10.46
CA GLN A 128 12.43 -23.34 9.90
C GLN A 128 13.30 -22.19 9.40
N GLN A 129 13.98 -21.57 10.36
CA GLN A 129 15.34 -21.10 10.13
C GLN A 129 16.28 -22.28 10.33
N ASN A 130 17.25 -22.37 9.41
CA ASN A 130 18.54 -23.04 9.56
C ASN A 130 18.63 -24.54 9.25
N THR A 131 19.31 -24.88 8.14
CA THR A 131 20.65 -25.54 8.12
C THR A 131 20.81 -26.37 6.84
N GLN A 132 21.66 -25.94 5.92
CA GLN A 132 22.34 -26.90 5.04
C GLN A 132 23.74 -26.40 4.63
N ARG A 133 24.65 -26.41 5.60
CA ARG A 133 26.07 -26.68 5.33
C ARG A 133 26.31 -28.14 5.69
N GLN A 134 26.68 -28.96 4.70
CA GLN A 134 27.80 -29.92 4.74
C GLN A 134 27.75 -30.90 3.56
N GLY A 135 28.86 -30.96 2.81
CA GLY A 135 29.50 -32.20 2.36
C GLY A 135 28.90 -32.96 1.18
N GLY A 136 29.60 -32.96 0.05
CA GLY A 136 29.36 -33.89 -1.06
C GLY A 136 30.39 -33.76 -2.17
N LEU A 137 31.50 -34.47 -2.03
CA LEU A 137 32.55 -34.66 -3.04
C LEU A 137 32.02 -35.44 -4.26
N GLY A 138 32.42 -35.03 -5.46
CA GLY A 138 32.51 -35.90 -6.63
C GLY A 138 31.58 -35.53 -7.79
N GLY A 139 32.16 -35.23 -8.97
CA GLY A 139 31.39 -35.23 -10.22
C GLY A 139 31.87 -34.29 -11.32
N PHE A 140 33.07 -34.56 -11.87
CA PHE A 140 33.39 -34.43 -13.29
C PHE A 140 32.91 -33.18 -14.06
N LEU A 141 33.77 -32.16 -14.09
CA LEU A 141 33.84 -31.18 -15.19
C LEU A 141 34.28 -31.90 -16.47
N LYS A 142 33.39 -32.02 -17.45
CA LYS A 142 33.71 -32.44 -18.81
C LYS A 142 32.96 -31.55 -19.81
N GLY A 143 33.70 -30.86 -20.67
CA GLY A 143 33.21 -29.95 -21.71
C GLY A 143 33.32 -28.50 -21.23
N ILE A 144 33.87 -27.54 -21.97
CA ILE A 144 34.07 -27.40 -23.42
C ILE A 144 35.03 -26.21 -23.58
N THR A 145 36.29 -26.43 -23.96
CA THR A 145 37.18 -25.34 -24.39
C THR A 145 37.09 -25.21 -25.90
N GLY A 146 36.29 -24.23 -26.34
CA GLY A 146 36.20 -23.76 -27.71
C GLY A 146 37.43 -22.94 -28.11
N ASN A 147 37.85 -23.15 -29.34
CA ASN A 147 38.91 -22.45 -30.06
C ASN A 147 38.47 -21.02 -30.44
N THR A 148 39.32 -20.00 -30.26
CA THR A 148 39.45 -18.72 -31.02
C THR A 148 40.61 -17.96 -30.34
N GLY A 149 41.71 -17.49 -30.93
CA GLY A 149 42.05 -17.23 -32.32
C GLY A 149 42.09 -15.72 -32.61
N GLU A 150 43.09 -14.97 -32.11
CA GLU A 150 43.55 -13.64 -32.61
C GLU A 150 44.77 -13.19 -31.76
N GLY A 151 45.93 -12.74 -32.24
CA GLY A 151 46.30 -12.20 -33.54
C GLY A 151 46.72 -10.73 -33.44
N ARG A 152 47.83 -10.41 -32.74
CA ARG A 152 48.72 -9.26 -32.99
C ARG A 152 49.91 -9.22 -32.03
#